data_AF-A0A822G2N9-F1
#
_entry.id   AF-A0A822G2N9-F1
#
_cell.length_a   1.000
_cell.length_b   1.000
_cell.length_c   1.000
_cell.angle_alpha   90.00
_cell.angle_beta   90.00
_cell.angle_gamma   90.00
#
_symmetry.space_group_name_H-M   'P 1'
#
loop_
_entity.id
_entity.type
_entity.pdbx_description
1 polymer ?
#
loop_
_entity_poly.entity_id
_entity_poly.type
_entity_poly.pdbx_seq_one_letter_code
_entity_poly.pdbx_strand_id
1 'polypeptide(L)'
;MLSNSSQERDSKTSQATTTSLNENNMNKDKLPLTKTEVQFEKKRFKIDLKFLKQTLKSRLTICQIVLFLLNIVCILIVILLIVFLTKSKRSISDILLIKTGNFYGNIAGGIEFNDGQDCQLTFNDKIVNITAGWTTDTLDYVSFRYSNKRSMQHGRQTYRYSPYMSEFVLNPEESINGITIYTGTRLIDNPFAPNGTYLVVGIRFYTNKGRSSELFGSSNGTQMDEAFSNFTIAYVRGQALGYVDGVQFIWYRQISSLNVAILPTY
;
A
#
# COMPACT_ATOMS: atom_id res chain seq x y z
N MET A 1 -43.60 -5.08 -3.23
CA MET A 1 -44.67 -4.56 -2.35
C MET A 1 -44.03 -4.02 -1.09
N LEU A 2 -44.56 -2.88 -0.60
CA LEU A 2 -44.10 -2.04 0.54
C LEU A 2 -42.86 -1.17 0.23
N SER A 3 -42.74 0.10 0.61
CA SER A 3 -43.60 1.30 0.68
C SER A 3 -42.79 2.35 1.45
N ASN A 4 -42.71 3.59 0.94
CA ASN A 4 -42.48 4.88 1.62
C ASN A 4 -41.25 5.01 2.58
N SER A 5 -40.50 6.11 2.60
CA SER A 5 -41.00 7.45 2.95
C SER A 5 -39.91 8.52 2.82
N SER A 6 -40.38 9.73 2.58
CA SER A 6 -39.70 11.01 2.40
C SER A 6 -38.98 11.53 3.65
N GLN A 7 -37.97 12.41 3.50
CA GLN A 7 -37.98 13.69 4.22
C GLN A 7 -37.04 14.76 3.65
N GLU A 8 -37.64 15.94 3.59
CA GLU A 8 -37.28 17.27 3.10
C GLU A 8 -36.59 18.08 4.21
N ARG A 9 -35.70 19.04 3.86
CA ARG A 9 -35.36 20.15 4.78
C ARG A 9 -34.77 21.38 4.08
N ASP A 10 -35.65 22.38 4.02
CA ASP A 10 -35.58 23.84 3.95
C ASP A 10 -34.24 24.60 4.02
N SER A 11 -34.13 25.55 3.09
CA SER A 11 -33.26 26.73 3.10
C SER A 11 -33.94 27.95 3.75
N LYS A 12 -33.23 28.68 4.61
CA LYS A 12 -33.69 30.00 5.12
C LYS A 12 -32.74 31.14 4.74
N THR A 13 -33.30 32.06 3.98
CA THR A 13 -32.85 33.42 3.64
C THR A 13 -33.09 34.35 4.84
N SER A 14 -32.26 35.39 5.04
CA SER A 14 -32.62 36.53 5.90
C SER A 14 -32.13 37.85 5.32
N GLN A 15 -32.98 38.86 5.49
CA GLN A 15 -33.09 40.11 4.76
C GLN A 15 -32.25 41.24 5.35
N ALA A 16 -31.87 42.18 4.49
CA ALA A 16 -31.30 43.48 4.84
C ALA A 16 -32.39 44.46 5.31
N THR A 17 -32.07 45.30 6.28
CA THR A 17 -32.92 46.42 6.73
C THR A 17 -32.13 47.72 6.63
N THR A 18 -32.57 48.61 5.75
CA THR A 18 -32.17 50.02 5.65
C THR A 18 -33.09 50.89 6.50
N THR A 19 -32.53 51.79 7.30
CA THR A 19 -33.29 52.79 8.06
C THR A 19 -32.74 54.19 7.74
N SER A 20 -33.59 55.03 7.15
CA SER A 20 -33.38 56.45 6.88
C SER A 20 -33.85 57.29 8.08
N LEU A 21 -33.00 58.22 8.55
CA LEU A 21 -33.33 59.29 9.50
C LEU A 21 -33.00 60.60 8.79
N ASN A 22 -33.98 61.36 8.29
CA ASN A 22 -34.82 62.35 8.97
C ASN A 22 -34.02 63.59 9.45
N GLU A 23 -33.93 64.57 8.54
CA GLU A 23 -33.41 65.91 8.79
C GLU A 23 -34.46 66.76 9.50
N ASN A 24 -34.15 67.27 10.69
CA ASN A 24 -34.96 68.28 11.36
C ASN A 24 -34.13 69.54 11.62
N ASN A 25 -34.63 70.63 11.04
CA ASN A 25 -34.28 72.02 11.28
C ASN A 25 -34.27 72.35 12.78
N MET A 26 -33.19 72.98 13.26
CA MET A 26 -33.26 73.79 14.47
C MET A 26 -32.44 75.08 14.39
N ASN A 27 -33.21 76.13 14.68
CA ASN A 27 -32.95 77.54 14.89
C ASN A 27 -31.63 77.82 15.66
N LYS A 28 -30.85 78.80 15.20
CA LYS A 28 -29.59 79.26 15.84
C LYS A 28 -29.74 80.68 16.38
N ASP A 29 -30.24 80.80 17.60
CA ASP A 29 -29.93 81.94 18.47
C ASP A 29 -28.80 81.51 19.42
N LYS A 30 -27.56 81.81 19.03
CA LYS A 30 -26.38 81.57 19.87
C LYS A 30 -26.20 82.73 20.83
N LEU A 31 -26.60 82.54 22.09
CA LEU A 31 -26.10 83.37 23.19
C LEU A 31 -24.57 83.24 23.29
N PRO A 32 -23.84 84.34 23.55
CA PRO A 32 -22.40 84.30 23.74
C PRO A 32 -22.04 83.52 25.01
N LEU A 33 -21.35 82.40 24.85
CA LEU A 33 -20.82 81.62 25.97
C LEU A 33 -19.97 82.50 26.88
N THR A 34 -20.20 82.38 28.17
CA THR A 34 -19.41 83.06 29.19
C THR A 34 -17.99 82.47 29.22
N LYS A 35 -16.98 83.28 29.56
CA LYS A 35 -15.55 82.86 29.57
C LYS A 35 -15.30 81.55 30.35
N THR A 36 -16.13 81.25 31.35
CA THR A 36 -16.05 80.06 32.19
C THR A 36 -16.47 78.78 31.46
N GLU A 37 -17.47 78.85 30.59
CA GLU A 37 -17.94 77.70 29.79
C GLU A 37 -16.92 77.33 28.70
N VAL A 38 -16.27 78.33 28.09
CA VAL A 38 -15.19 78.12 27.11
C VAL A 38 -13.97 77.41 27.73
N GLN A 39 -13.67 77.68 29.00
CA GLN A 39 -12.62 76.99 29.75
C GLN A 39 -12.99 75.52 30.05
N PHE A 40 -14.26 75.26 30.35
CA PHE A 40 -14.76 73.92 30.63
C PHE A 40 -14.76 73.03 29.37
N GLU A 41 -15.23 73.57 28.24
CA GLU A 41 -15.19 72.86 26.95
C GLU A 41 -13.74 72.56 26.50
N LYS A 42 -12.80 73.49 26.69
CA LYS A 42 -11.38 73.24 26.40
C LYS A 42 -10.79 72.10 27.24
N LYS A 43 -11.16 72.00 28.54
CA LYS A 43 -10.72 70.89 29.39
C LYS A 43 -11.35 69.57 28.95
N ARG A 44 -12.65 69.57 28.63
CA ARG A 44 -13.37 68.38 28.14
C ARG A 44 -12.76 67.85 26.83
N PHE A 45 -12.54 68.75 25.86
CA PHE A 45 -11.90 68.41 24.58
C PHE A 45 -10.47 67.84 24.77
N LYS A 46 -9.71 68.35 25.75
CA LYS A 46 -8.36 67.84 26.05
C LYS A 46 -8.39 66.43 26.68
N ILE A 47 -9.41 66.11 27.47
CA ILE A 47 -9.62 64.77 28.04
C ILE A 47 -10.03 63.81 26.93
N ASP A 48 -10.99 64.19 26.09
CA ASP A 48 -11.46 63.38 24.96
C ASP A 48 -10.33 63.08 23.96
N LEU A 49 -9.47 64.08 23.68
CA LEU A 49 -8.31 63.89 22.81
C LEU A 49 -7.26 62.94 23.41
N LYS A 50 -7.04 62.97 24.73
CA LYS A 50 -6.15 62.02 25.41
C LYS A 50 -6.72 60.60 25.35
N PHE A 51 -8.02 60.44 25.58
CA PHE A 51 -8.70 59.15 25.49
C PHE A 51 -8.66 58.58 24.07
N LEU A 52 -8.88 59.44 23.06
CA LEU A 52 -8.80 59.05 21.65
C LEU A 52 -7.38 58.59 21.26
N LYS A 53 -6.34 59.33 21.68
CA LYS A 53 -4.93 58.94 21.45
C LYS A 53 -4.58 57.61 22.12
N GLN A 54 -5.04 57.40 23.35
CA GLN A 54 -4.83 56.14 24.08
C GLN A 54 -5.53 54.96 23.38
N THR A 55 -6.77 55.19 22.91
CA THR A 55 -7.56 54.18 22.19
C THR A 55 -6.93 53.83 20.84
N LEU A 56 -6.46 54.84 20.08
CA LEU A 56 -5.74 54.63 18.82
C LEU A 56 -4.44 53.87 19.02
N LYS A 57 -3.65 54.22 20.05
CA LYS A 57 -2.41 53.51 20.38
C LYS A 57 -2.69 52.04 20.74
N SER A 58 -3.70 51.78 21.56
CA SER A 58 -4.12 50.43 21.91
C SER A 58 -4.55 49.61 20.68
N ARG A 59 -5.38 50.20 19.79
CA ARG A 59 -5.82 49.55 18.55
C ARG A 59 -4.65 49.26 17.60
N LEU A 60 -3.68 50.17 17.49
CA LEU A 60 -2.49 49.96 16.68
C LEU A 60 -1.64 48.80 17.22
N THR A 61 -1.45 48.72 18.54
CA THR A 61 -0.74 47.60 19.17
C THR A 61 -1.45 46.27 18.91
N ILE A 62 -2.78 46.22 19.04
CA ILE A 62 -3.56 45.01 18.76
C ILE A 62 -3.40 44.62 17.27
N CYS A 63 -3.46 45.58 16.35
CA CYS A 63 -3.28 45.31 14.92
C CYS A 63 -1.88 44.73 14.62
N GLN A 64 -0.82 45.28 15.24
CA GLN A 64 0.54 44.76 15.10
C GLN A 64 0.67 43.33 15.64
N ILE A 65 0.05 43.01 16.78
CA ILE A 65 0.05 41.66 17.35
C ILE A 65 -0.67 40.68 16.42
N VAL A 66 -1.83 41.05 15.89
CA VAL A 66 -2.59 40.20 14.95
C VAL A 66 -1.79 39.94 13.67
N LEU A 67 -1.14 40.96 13.12
CA LEU A 67 -0.30 40.82 11.93
C LEU A 67 0.91 39.92 12.19
N PHE A 68 1.53 40.03 13.36
CA PHE A 68 2.63 39.16 13.78
C PHE A 68 2.20 37.69 13.90
N LEU A 69 1.05 37.43 14.53
CA LEU A 69 0.50 36.08 14.67
C LEU A 69 0.15 35.47 13.31
N LEU A 70 -0.43 36.25 12.39
CA LEU A 70 -0.74 35.80 11.04
C LEU A 70 0.52 35.37 10.28
N ASN A 71 1.61 36.12 10.45
CA ASN A 71 2.90 35.82 9.81
C ASN A 71 3.50 34.50 10.35
N ILE A 72 3.42 34.25 11.66
CA ILE A 72 3.83 32.96 12.25
C ILE A 72 3.04 31.79 11.68
N VAL A 73 1.71 31.93 11.54
CA VAL A 73 0.85 30.89 10.96
C VAL A 73 1.23 30.62 9.51
N CYS A 74 1.47 31.64 8.70
CA CYS A 74 1.94 31.48 7.32
C CYS A 74 3.27 30.72 7.25
N ILE A 75 4.24 31.06 8.11
CA ILE A 75 5.54 30.37 8.16
C ILE A 75 5.35 28.89 8.52
N LEU A 76 4.50 28.57 9.49
CA LEU A 76 4.21 27.18 9.88
C LEU A 76 3.57 26.38 8.75
N ILE A 77 2.64 26.97 8.00
CA ILE A 77 2.02 26.33 6.82
C ILE A 77 3.07 26.04 5.76
N VAL A 78 3.99 26.98 5.49
CA VAL A 78 5.08 26.79 4.52
C VAL A 78 6.01 25.65 4.97
N ILE A 79 6.39 25.60 6.25
CA ILE A 79 7.21 24.51 6.79
C ILE A 79 6.50 23.16 6.65
N LEU A 80 5.21 23.08 7.00
CA LEU A 80 4.40 21.87 6.82
C LEU A 80 4.34 21.44 5.36
N LEU A 81 4.18 22.40 4.44
CA LEU A 81 4.17 22.14 3.00
C LEU A 81 5.54 21.61 2.54
N ILE A 82 6.65 22.19 3.01
CA ILE A 82 8.01 21.72 2.71
C ILE A 82 8.21 20.30 3.25
N VAL A 83 7.79 20.01 4.48
CA VAL A 83 7.87 18.66 5.08
C VAL A 83 7.03 17.66 4.29
N PHE A 84 5.82 18.05 3.86
CA PHE A 84 4.95 17.23 3.03
C PHE A 84 5.56 16.97 1.65
N LEU A 85 6.08 18.01 0.99
CA LEU A 85 6.71 17.90 -0.33
C LEU A 85 8.04 17.12 -0.29
N THR A 86 8.81 17.23 0.80
CA THR A 86 10.06 16.46 0.97
C THR A 86 9.80 14.99 1.30
N LYS A 87 8.71 14.66 2.01
CA LYS A 87 8.23 13.27 2.15
C LYS A 87 7.68 12.71 0.83
N SER A 88 7.03 13.55 0.02
CA SER A 88 6.41 13.15 -1.25
C SER A 88 7.43 12.86 -2.37
N LYS A 89 8.66 13.39 -2.30
CA LYS A 89 9.72 13.20 -3.32
C LYS A 89 10.45 11.85 -3.31
N ARG A 90 9.95 10.82 -2.61
CA ARG A 90 10.45 9.44 -2.72
C ARG A 90 9.45 8.52 -3.43
N SER A 91 9.05 8.89 -4.64
CA SER A 91 8.69 7.88 -5.65
C SER A 91 9.87 7.77 -6.61
N ILE A 92 10.94 7.19 -6.09
CA ILE A 92 11.97 6.54 -6.90
C ILE A 92 11.18 5.43 -7.60
N SER A 93 10.99 5.54 -8.91
CA SER A 93 10.35 4.51 -9.70
C SER A 93 11.20 3.23 -9.60
N ASP A 94 10.82 2.35 -8.68
CA ASP A 94 11.41 1.03 -8.60
C ASP A 94 11.08 0.29 -9.90
N ILE A 95 12.12 -0.13 -10.62
CA ILE A 95 11.96 -0.91 -11.83
C ILE A 95 11.79 -2.37 -11.39
N LEU A 96 10.64 -2.94 -11.73
CA LEU A 96 10.37 -4.37 -11.52
C LEU A 96 10.77 -5.15 -12.77
N LEU A 97 11.71 -6.06 -12.62
CA LEU A 97 12.05 -7.04 -13.66
C LEU A 97 11.35 -8.36 -13.34
N ILE A 98 10.61 -8.90 -14.30
CA ILE A 98 9.95 -10.20 -14.20
C ILE A 98 10.63 -11.17 -15.16
N LYS A 99 10.88 -12.39 -14.69
CA LYS A 99 11.44 -13.48 -15.50
C LYS A 99 10.61 -14.75 -15.33
N THR A 100 10.26 -15.36 -16.45
CA THR A 100 9.60 -16.66 -16.48
C THR A 100 10.65 -17.76 -16.40
N GLY A 101 10.55 -18.64 -15.41
CA GLY A 101 11.40 -19.84 -15.28
C GLY A 101 11.06 -20.92 -16.29
N ASN A 102 11.76 -22.05 -16.26
CA ASN A 102 11.42 -23.22 -17.06
C ASN A 102 10.13 -23.88 -16.55
N PHE A 103 9.44 -24.58 -17.45
CA PHE A 103 8.31 -25.42 -17.08
C PHE A 103 8.80 -26.85 -16.81
N TYR A 104 8.47 -27.38 -15.63
CA TYR A 104 8.87 -28.71 -15.17
C TYR A 104 7.67 -29.64 -15.12
N GLY A 105 7.80 -30.87 -15.59
CA GLY A 105 6.71 -31.86 -15.60
C GLY A 105 5.92 -31.86 -16.91
N ASN A 106 4.64 -32.22 -16.85
CA ASN A 106 3.77 -32.38 -18.01
C ASN A 106 2.85 -31.17 -18.21
N ILE A 107 3.09 -30.41 -19.29
CA ILE A 107 2.30 -29.22 -19.65
C ILE A 107 0.85 -29.54 -20.07
N ALA A 108 0.58 -30.78 -20.44
CA ALA A 108 -0.75 -31.25 -20.84
C ALA A 108 -1.46 -32.07 -19.75
N GLY A 109 -0.87 -32.18 -18.55
CA GLY A 109 -1.50 -32.81 -17.40
C GLY A 109 -2.46 -31.87 -16.68
N GLY A 110 -3.24 -32.39 -15.73
CA GLY A 110 -3.97 -31.61 -14.74
C GLY A 110 -4.93 -30.53 -15.25
N ILE A 111 -5.25 -29.60 -14.35
CA ILE A 111 -5.96 -28.34 -14.61
C ILE A 111 -4.97 -27.18 -14.42
N GLU A 112 -5.05 -26.18 -15.30
CA GLU A 112 -4.17 -25.02 -15.23
C GLU A 112 -4.43 -24.19 -13.97
N PHE A 113 -3.36 -23.72 -13.33
CA PHE A 113 -3.42 -22.79 -12.21
C PHE A 113 -2.41 -21.65 -12.37
N ASN A 114 -2.72 -20.49 -11.76
CA ASN A 114 -1.82 -19.34 -11.76
C ASN A 114 -2.01 -18.51 -10.49
N ASP A 115 -1.14 -18.74 -9.50
CA ASP A 115 -1.26 -18.10 -8.18
C ASP A 115 -1.19 -16.57 -8.25
N GLY A 116 -0.48 -16.01 -9.24
CA GLY A 116 -0.42 -14.57 -9.45
C GLY A 116 -1.81 -13.97 -9.64
N GLN A 117 -2.64 -14.63 -10.46
CA GLN A 117 -4.01 -14.23 -10.72
C GLN A 117 -4.96 -14.71 -9.60
N ASP A 118 -4.85 -15.97 -9.21
CA ASP A 118 -5.79 -16.62 -8.28
C ASP A 118 -5.70 -16.03 -6.86
N CYS A 119 -4.50 -15.63 -6.43
CA CYS A 119 -4.28 -14.95 -5.15
C CYS A 119 -4.26 -13.41 -5.26
N GLN A 120 -4.49 -12.84 -6.45
CA GLN A 120 -4.44 -11.39 -6.70
C GLN A 120 -3.14 -10.76 -6.17
N LEU A 121 -2.01 -11.35 -6.52
CA LEU A 121 -0.70 -10.95 -5.98
C LEU A 121 -0.23 -9.63 -6.59
N THR A 122 0.39 -8.80 -5.76
CA THR A 122 1.09 -7.59 -6.19
C THR A 122 2.61 -7.82 -6.16
N PHE A 123 3.38 -6.87 -6.70
CA PHE A 123 4.84 -6.95 -6.67
C PHE A 123 5.45 -6.83 -5.26
N ASN A 124 4.66 -6.41 -4.27
CA ASN A 124 5.06 -6.37 -2.86
C ASN A 124 4.82 -7.70 -2.15
N ASP A 125 4.10 -8.63 -2.81
CA ASP A 125 3.79 -9.92 -2.22
C ASP A 125 4.89 -10.93 -2.47
N LYS A 126 5.11 -11.80 -1.48
CA LYS A 126 6.05 -12.91 -1.57
C LYS A 126 5.49 -14.16 -0.91
N ILE A 127 6.05 -15.30 -1.28
CA ILE A 127 5.84 -16.56 -0.56
C ILE A 127 6.38 -16.39 0.86
N VAL A 128 5.61 -16.80 1.87
CA VAL A 128 6.01 -16.77 3.29
C VAL A 128 6.02 -18.15 3.93
N ASN A 129 5.32 -19.10 3.33
CA ASN A 129 5.26 -20.47 3.81
C ASN A 129 4.94 -21.42 2.63
N ILE A 130 5.60 -22.57 2.63
CA ILE A 130 5.33 -23.69 1.73
C ILE A 130 4.97 -24.90 2.56
N THR A 131 3.84 -25.53 2.29
CA THR A 131 3.45 -26.81 2.88
C THR A 131 3.35 -27.85 1.77
N ALA A 132 3.95 -29.02 1.97
CA ALA A 132 3.88 -30.08 0.97
C ALA A 132 3.54 -31.42 1.63
N GLY A 133 2.83 -32.27 0.89
CA GLY A 133 2.59 -33.66 1.25
C GLY A 133 3.01 -34.59 0.11
N TRP A 134 3.65 -35.70 0.47
CA TRP A 134 4.21 -36.63 -0.50
C TRP A 134 4.20 -38.09 0.00
N THR A 135 4.35 -39.01 -0.95
CA THR A 135 4.68 -40.42 -0.72
C THR A 135 6.17 -40.66 -0.96
N THR A 136 6.64 -41.90 -0.79
CA THR A 136 8.04 -42.28 -1.09
C THR A 136 8.48 -41.93 -2.52
N ASP A 137 7.53 -41.87 -3.46
CA ASP A 137 7.84 -41.78 -4.88
C ASP A 137 7.23 -40.55 -5.58
N THR A 138 6.25 -39.87 -4.99
CA THR A 138 5.50 -38.78 -5.63
C THR A 138 5.29 -37.59 -4.71
N LEU A 139 5.38 -36.38 -5.26
CA LEU A 139 4.84 -35.17 -4.66
C LEU A 139 3.33 -35.12 -4.94
N ASP A 140 2.51 -35.27 -3.90
CA ASP A 140 1.06 -35.35 -4.06
C ASP A 140 0.44 -33.96 -4.14
N TYR A 141 0.86 -33.08 -3.24
CA TYR A 141 0.44 -31.69 -3.26
C TYR A 141 1.51 -30.74 -2.72
N VAL A 142 1.40 -29.49 -3.15
CA VAL A 142 2.16 -28.36 -2.60
C VAL A 142 1.20 -27.18 -2.41
N SER A 143 1.33 -26.49 -1.29
CA SER A 143 0.58 -25.29 -0.98
C SER A 143 1.53 -24.13 -0.71
N PHE A 144 1.24 -23.00 -1.33
CA PHE A 144 1.97 -21.75 -1.17
C PHE A 144 1.09 -20.76 -0.42
N ARG A 145 1.62 -20.21 0.66
CA ARG A 145 1.01 -19.08 1.37
C ARG A 145 1.81 -17.82 1.10
N TYR A 146 1.10 -16.75 0.79
CA TYR A 146 1.67 -15.45 0.42
C TYR A 146 1.50 -14.43 1.55
N SER A 147 2.30 -13.36 1.51
CA SER A 147 2.29 -12.26 2.50
C SER A 147 0.95 -11.52 2.59
N ASN A 148 0.16 -11.49 1.52
CA ASN A 148 -1.22 -10.97 1.54
C ASN A 148 -2.23 -11.91 2.25
N LYS A 149 -1.75 -12.97 2.91
CA LYS A 149 -2.51 -13.98 3.65
C LYS A 149 -3.33 -14.93 2.77
N ARG A 150 -3.25 -14.83 1.44
CA ARG A 150 -3.85 -15.82 0.53
C ARG A 150 -2.98 -17.08 0.46
N SER A 151 -3.61 -18.19 0.12
CA SER A 151 -2.95 -19.48 -0.07
C SER A 151 -3.65 -20.29 -1.14
N MET A 152 -2.88 -21.02 -1.94
CA MET A 152 -3.38 -21.99 -2.91
C MET A 152 -2.71 -23.34 -2.69
N GLN A 153 -3.44 -24.41 -2.95
CA GLN A 153 -2.93 -25.78 -2.94
C GLN A 153 -3.08 -26.36 -4.35
N HIS A 154 -2.00 -26.96 -4.83
CA HIS A 154 -1.91 -27.61 -6.13
C HIS A 154 -1.64 -29.08 -5.94
N GLY A 155 -2.37 -29.91 -6.68
CA GLY A 155 -2.46 -31.34 -6.45
C GLY A 155 -3.45 -31.64 -5.33
N ARG A 156 -3.62 -32.94 -5.04
CA ARG A 156 -4.60 -33.38 -4.06
C ARG A 156 -3.90 -34.11 -2.94
N GLN A 157 -4.28 -33.78 -1.72
CA GLN A 157 -4.08 -34.69 -0.60
C GLN A 157 -4.95 -35.93 -0.87
N THR A 158 -4.35 -36.96 -1.46
CA THR A 158 -5.07 -38.14 -1.91
C THR A 158 -5.70 -38.88 -0.71
N TYR A 159 -6.82 -39.55 -0.99
CA TYR A 159 -7.60 -40.29 0.00
C TYR A 159 -6.70 -41.30 0.74
N ARG A 160 -6.52 -41.09 2.04
CA ARG A 160 -5.65 -41.83 2.99
C ARG A 160 -4.16 -41.47 2.90
N TYR A 161 -3.81 -40.36 3.56
CA TYR A 161 -2.46 -40.01 4.01
C TYR A 161 -1.38 -39.98 2.93
N SER A 162 -0.97 -38.78 2.49
CA SER A 162 0.45 -38.57 2.19
C SER A 162 1.20 -38.84 3.50
N PRO A 163 1.98 -39.94 3.61
CA PRO A 163 2.58 -40.35 4.89
C PRO A 163 3.61 -39.34 5.38
N TYR A 164 4.11 -38.49 4.48
CA TYR A 164 5.03 -37.42 4.78
C TYR A 164 4.36 -36.07 4.48
N MET A 165 4.46 -35.17 5.44
CA MET A 165 4.03 -33.78 5.31
C MET A 165 5.03 -32.90 6.04
N SER A 166 5.37 -31.76 5.44
CA SER A 166 6.22 -30.77 6.09
C SER A 166 5.89 -29.36 5.65
N GLU A 167 6.39 -28.42 6.44
CA GLU A 167 6.21 -26.99 6.29
C GLU A 167 7.59 -26.30 6.27
N PHE A 168 7.75 -25.36 5.33
CA PHE A 168 8.92 -24.51 5.23
C PHE A 168 8.50 -23.04 5.37
N VAL A 169 8.45 -22.58 6.61
CA VAL A 169 8.15 -21.19 6.97
C VAL A 169 9.37 -20.31 6.71
N LEU A 170 9.20 -19.20 5.99
CA LEU A 170 10.25 -18.22 5.74
C LEU A 170 10.29 -17.15 6.83
N ASN A 171 11.49 -16.77 7.25
CA ASN A 171 11.67 -15.60 8.10
C ASN A 171 11.28 -14.31 7.33
N PRO A 172 10.92 -13.21 8.03
CA PRO A 172 10.52 -11.97 7.37
C PRO A 172 11.54 -11.43 6.36
N GLU A 173 12.83 -11.67 6.56
CA GLU A 173 13.94 -11.23 5.69
C GLU A 173 14.35 -12.27 4.63
N GLU A 174 13.72 -13.44 4.64
CA GLU A 174 13.98 -14.51 3.67
C GLU A 174 13.05 -14.42 2.47
N SER A 175 13.61 -14.79 1.33
CA SER A 175 12.93 -15.01 0.07
C SER A 175 13.56 -16.20 -0.64
N ILE A 176 12.77 -16.90 -1.44
CA ILE A 176 13.25 -18.06 -2.21
C ILE A 176 14.03 -17.54 -3.42
N ASN A 177 15.29 -17.94 -3.56
CA ASN A 177 16.18 -17.52 -4.64
C ASN A 177 16.69 -18.69 -5.50
N GLY A 178 16.27 -19.91 -5.19
CA GLY A 178 16.64 -21.10 -5.95
C GLY A 178 15.70 -22.26 -5.67
N ILE A 179 15.67 -23.19 -6.62
CA ILE A 179 14.94 -24.46 -6.52
C ILE A 179 15.78 -25.60 -7.10
N THR A 180 15.55 -26.80 -6.57
CA THR A 180 15.88 -28.07 -7.22
C THR A 180 14.57 -28.81 -7.43
N ILE A 181 14.32 -29.30 -8.64
CA ILE A 181 13.11 -30.05 -9.00
C ILE A 181 13.52 -31.40 -9.56
N TYR A 182 12.73 -32.40 -9.20
CA TYR A 182 12.82 -33.75 -9.74
C TYR A 182 11.55 -34.04 -10.51
N THR A 183 11.69 -34.50 -11.75
CA THR A 183 10.56 -34.96 -12.58
C THR A 183 10.76 -36.42 -12.95
N GLY A 184 9.66 -37.14 -13.17
CA GLY A 184 9.76 -38.54 -13.56
C GLY A 184 8.42 -39.14 -13.94
N THR A 185 8.48 -40.28 -14.61
CA THR A 185 7.30 -41.08 -14.93
C THR A 185 6.93 -41.95 -13.73
N ARG A 186 5.64 -41.97 -13.39
CA ARG A 186 5.09 -42.78 -12.30
C ARG A 186 3.90 -43.58 -12.77
N LEU A 187 3.84 -44.84 -12.36
CA LEU A 187 2.69 -45.71 -12.57
C LEU A 187 1.61 -45.35 -11.55
N ILE A 188 1.01 -44.18 -11.75
CA ILE A 188 -0.20 -43.76 -11.04
C ILE A 188 -1.42 -44.19 -11.86
N ASP A 189 -2.51 -44.56 -11.17
CA ASP A 189 -3.77 -44.89 -11.81
C ASP A 189 -4.34 -43.66 -12.53
N ASN A 190 -3.92 -43.49 -13.78
CA ASN A 190 -4.42 -42.50 -14.71
C ASN A 190 -4.99 -43.25 -15.92
N PRO A 191 -6.34 -43.29 -16.08
CA PRO A 191 -6.97 -44.02 -17.18
C PRO A 191 -6.58 -43.49 -18.56
N PHE A 192 -6.00 -42.29 -18.64
CA PHE A 192 -5.54 -41.66 -19.87
C PHE A 192 -4.02 -41.81 -20.12
N ALA A 193 -3.27 -42.36 -19.17
CA ALA A 193 -1.82 -42.55 -19.28
C ALA A 193 -1.39 -43.95 -18.79
N PRO A 194 -1.71 -45.02 -19.55
CA PRO A 194 -1.51 -46.41 -19.12
C PRO A 194 -0.03 -46.81 -18.94
N ASN A 195 0.91 -46.05 -19.51
CA ASN A 195 2.35 -46.28 -19.39
C ASN A 195 2.99 -45.42 -18.27
N GLY A 196 2.15 -44.88 -17.38
CA GLY A 196 2.56 -43.95 -16.34
C GLY A 196 2.45 -42.49 -16.79
N THR A 197 2.36 -41.61 -15.79
CA THR A 197 2.24 -40.17 -15.98
C THR A 197 3.58 -39.51 -15.65
N TYR A 198 4.07 -38.68 -16.56
CA TYR A 198 5.23 -37.81 -16.30
C TYR A 198 4.79 -36.63 -15.45
N LEU A 199 5.39 -36.43 -14.28
CA LEU A 199 4.97 -35.42 -13.30
C LEU A 199 6.14 -34.90 -12.46
N VAL A 200 5.87 -33.91 -11.62
CA VAL A 200 6.84 -33.42 -10.63
C VAL A 200 6.85 -34.37 -9.45
N VAL A 201 7.99 -35.04 -9.23
CA VAL A 201 8.12 -36.09 -8.20
C VAL A 201 8.77 -35.57 -6.93
N GLY A 202 9.49 -34.45 -6.98
CA GLY A 202 10.04 -33.81 -5.80
C GLY A 202 10.54 -32.41 -6.04
N ILE A 203 10.57 -31.60 -4.97
CA ILE A 203 11.00 -30.19 -5.00
C ILE A 203 11.76 -29.86 -3.71
N ARG A 204 12.83 -29.08 -3.84
CA ARG A 204 13.55 -28.43 -2.73
C ARG A 204 13.71 -26.95 -3.02
N PHE A 205 13.57 -26.13 -1.98
CA PHE A 205 13.67 -24.68 -2.06
C PHE A 205 14.93 -24.17 -1.35
N TYR A 206 15.52 -23.10 -1.87
CA TYR A 206 16.68 -22.41 -1.27
C TYR A 206 16.35 -20.94 -1.04
N THR A 207 16.83 -20.39 0.08
CA THR A 207 16.63 -18.99 0.45
C THR A 207 17.86 -18.14 0.20
N ASN A 208 17.65 -16.84 0.01
CA ASN A 208 18.70 -15.82 -0.01
C ASN A 208 19.56 -15.74 1.27
N LYS A 209 19.18 -16.43 2.35
CA LYS A 209 19.93 -16.52 3.61
C LYS A 209 20.68 -17.84 3.77
N GLY A 210 20.72 -18.67 2.73
CA GLY A 210 21.46 -19.93 2.73
C GLY A 210 20.74 -21.10 3.41
N ARG A 211 19.46 -20.95 3.76
CA ARG A 211 18.65 -22.04 4.28
C ARG A 211 18.01 -22.81 3.12
N SER A 212 17.83 -24.11 3.30
CA SER A 212 17.08 -24.96 2.36
C SER A 212 15.90 -25.62 3.06
N SER A 213 14.83 -25.89 2.31
CA SER A 213 13.81 -26.85 2.76
C SER A 213 14.40 -28.26 2.76
N GLU A 214 13.71 -29.21 3.38
CA GLU A 214 13.93 -30.61 3.04
C GLU A 214 13.49 -30.88 1.60
N LEU A 215 13.79 -32.09 1.10
CA LEU A 215 13.22 -32.53 -0.17
C LEU A 215 11.77 -32.94 0.07
N PHE A 216 10.83 -32.22 -0.52
CA PHE A 216 9.44 -32.66 -0.60
C PHE A 216 9.31 -33.63 -1.77
N GLY A 217 8.88 -34.86 -1.53
CA GLY A 217 8.78 -35.89 -2.56
C GLY A 217 10.02 -36.78 -2.67
N SER A 218 10.34 -37.18 -3.89
CA SER A 218 11.35 -38.19 -4.21
C SER A 218 12.48 -37.63 -5.06
N SER A 219 13.71 -38.06 -4.79
CA SER A 219 14.89 -37.78 -5.62
C SER A 219 15.02 -38.77 -6.79
N ASN A 220 14.13 -39.75 -6.91
CA ASN A 220 14.15 -40.78 -7.94
C ASN A 220 13.58 -40.27 -9.27
N GLY A 221 14.20 -39.23 -9.83
CA GLY A 221 13.79 -38.58 -11.08
C GLY A 221 14.93 -37.80 -11.71
N THR A 222 14.65 -37.15 -12.84
CA THR A 222 15.58 -36.21 -13.47
C THR A 222 15.65 -34.94 -12.62
N GLN A 223 16.83 -34.69 -12.05
CA GLN A 223 17.10 -33.48 -11.29
C GLN A 223 17.35 -32.29 -12.22
N MET A 224 16.76 -31.14 -11.90
CA MET A 224 17.00 -29.86 -12.55
C MET A 224 17.08 -28.76 -11.49
N ASP A 225 18.06 -27.87 -11.61
CA ASP A 225 18.24 -26.73 -10.72
C ASP A 225 17.91 -25.44 -11.45
N GLU A 226 17.26 -24.50 -10.76
CA GLU A 226 16.99 -23.17 -11.30
C GLU A 226 17.19 -22.08 -10.24
N ALA A 227 18.01 -21.11 -10.62
CA ALA A 227 18.23 -19.89 -9.87
C ALA A 227 18.63 -18.78 -10.85
N PHE A 228 18.22 -17.55 -10.55
CA PHE A 228 18.64 -16.37 -11.30
C PHE A 228 19.29 -15.37 -10.36
N SER A 229 20.49 -14.89 -10.72
CA SER A 229 21.24 -13.96 -9.88
C SER A 229 20.42 -12.72 -9.55
N ASN A 230 20.26 -12.44 -8.25
CA ASN A 230 19.50 -11.31 -7.71
C ASN A 230 17.98 -11.34 -7.99
N PHE A 231 17.42 -12.49 -8.36
CA PHE A 231 15.97 -12.69 -8.45
C PHE A 231 15.48 -13.54 -7.29
N THR A 232 14.20 -13.36 -6.97
CA THR A 232 13.46 -14.20 -6.03
C THR A 232 12.17 -14.68 -6.67
N ILE A 233 11.64 -15.81 -6.21
CA ILE A 233 10.36 -16.33 -6.70
C ILE A 233 9.23 -15.42 -6.21
N ALA A 234 8.43 -14.93 -7.16
CA ALA A 234 7.20 -14.17 -6.91
C ALA A 234 6.06 -15.12 -6.56
N TYR A 235 5.76 -16.01 -7.50
CA TYR A 235 4.62 -16.94 -7.45
C TYR A 235 4.83 -18.11 -8.40
N VAL A 236 3.89 -19.06 -8.35
CA VAL A 236 3.90 -20.26 -9.19
C VAL A 236 2.68 -20.32 -10.13
N ARG A 237 2.87 -20.96 -11.27
CA ARG A 237 1.80 -21.37 -12.18
C ARG A 237 2.09 -22.75 -12.72
N GLY A 238 1.10 -23.45 -13.27
CA GLY A 238 1.34 -24.80 -13.74
C GLY A 238 0.08 -25.58 -14.04
N GLN A 239 0.21 -26.89 -13.91
CA GLN A 239 -0.83 -27.88 -14.15
C GLN A 239 -0.92 -28.80 -12.93
N ALA A 240 -2.12 -28.95 -12.35
CA ALA A 240 -2.32 -29.88 -11.26
C ALA A 240 -3.77 -30.38 -11.17
N LEU A 241 -3.94 -31.60 -10.70
CA LEU A 241 -5.26 -32.14 -10.34
C LEU A 241 -5.14 -33.11 -9.16
N GLY A 242 -4.83 -34.38 -9.45
CA GLY A 242 -4.57 -35.40 -8.44
C GLY A 242 -3.18 -35.26 -7.83
N TYR A 243 -2.22 -34.85 -8.66
CA TYR A 243 -0.82 -34.63 -8.33
C TYR A 243 -0.37 -33.28 -8.89
N VAL A 244 0.88 -32.91 -8.65
CA VAL A 244 1.53 -31.78 -9.32
C VAL A 244 2.05 -32.25 -10.68
N ASP A 245 1.22 -32.14 -11.72
CA ASP A 245 1.56 -32.57 -13.08
C ASP A 245 2.71 -31.74 -13.66
N GLY A 246 2.66 -30.42 -13.49
CA GLY A 246 3.72 -29.53 -13.91
C GLY A 246 3.71 -28.19 -13.20
N VAL A 247 4.88 -27.56 -13.12
CA VAL A 247 5.06 -26.28 -12.41
C VAL A 247 6.07 -25.39 -13.13
N GLN A 248 5.83 -24.09 -13.09
CA GLN A 248 6.73 -23.04 -13.54
C GLN A 248 6.77 -21.93 -12.51
N PHE A 249 7.99 -21.49 -12.20
CA PHE A 249 8.24 -20.43 -11.22
C PHE A 249 8.36 -19.09 -11.94
N ILE A 250 7.65 -18.09 -11.43
CA ILE A 250 7.77 -16.71 -11.90
C ILE A 250 8.66 -15.95 -10.93
N TRP A 251 9.70 -15.35 -11.47
CA TRP A 251 10.77 -14.71 -10.72
C TRP A 251 10.66 -13.20 -10.87
N TYR A 252 11.03 -12.47 -9.82
CA TYR A 252 11.13 -11.02 -9.88
C TYR A 252 12.40 -10.49 -9.25
N ARG A 253 12.79 -9.30 -9.68
CA ARG A 253 13.84 -8.49 -9.07
C ARG A 253 13.39 -7.03 -9.05
N GLN A 254 13.46 -6.41 -7.88
CA GLN A 254 13.25 -4.98 -7.73
C GLN A 254 14.60 -4.26 -7.85
N ILE A 255 14.68 -3.29 -8.75
CA ILE A 255 15.84 -2.42 -8.91
C ILE A 255 15.43 -1.03 -8.44
N SER A 256 15.96 -0.61 -7.30
CA SER A 256 15.83 0.78 -6.86
C SER A 256 16.62 1.67 -7.81
N SER A 257 15.99 2.71 -8.36
CA SER A 257 16.62 3.58 -9.36
C SER A 257 17.81 4.40 -8.84
N LEU A 258 18.06 4.39 -7.52
CA LEU A 258 19.33 4.83 -6.92
C LEU A 258 20.55 4.00 -7.37
N ASN A 259 20.36 2.74 -7.75
CA ASN A 259 21.44 1.84 -8.19
C ASN A 259 21.64 1.82 -9.71
N VAL A 260 20.77 2.48 -10.50
CA VAL A 260 20.88 2.51 -11.97
C VAL A 260 21.89 3.58 -12.42
N ALA A 261 22.25 4.53 -11.55
CA ALA A 261 23.19 5.61 -11.86
C ALA A 261 24.68 5.19 -11.89
N ILE A 262 25.01 3.93 -11.62
CA ILE A 262 26.40 3.45 -11.58
C ILE A 262 26.49 2.08 -12.27
N LEU A 263 26.31 2.05 -13.59
CA LEU A 263 26.92 1.00 -14.40
C LEU A 263 27.90 1.68 -15.35
N PRO A 264 29.22 1.48 -15.17
CA PRO A 264 30.18 1.87 -16.19
C PRO A 264 29.89 1.06 -17.44
N THR A 265 29.71 1.76 -18.55
CA THR A 265 29.83 1.16 -19.89
C THR A 265 31.25 0.61 -20.01
N TYR A 266 31.38 -0.71 -20.06
CA TYR A 266 32.57 -1.41 -20.55
C TYR A 266 32.24 -2.02 -21.90
#